data_AF-A0A7L4ECS9-F1
#
_entry.id   AF-A0A7L4ECS9-F1
#
_cell.length_a   1.000
_cell.length_b   1.000
_cell.length_c   1.000
_cell.angle_alpha   90.00
_cell.angle_beta   90.00
_cell.angle_gamma   90.00
#
_symmetry.space_group_name_H-M   'P 1'
#
loop_
_entity.id
_entity.type
_entity.pdbx_description
1 polymer ?
#
loop_
_entity_poly.entity_id
_entity_poly.type
_entity_poly.pdbx_seq_one_letter_code
_entity_poly.pdbx_strand_id
1 'polypeptide(L)' 'ITATDADEGQNGLVKYTFNKITDKASKIFHLDSEKGAITAIRSLDFEEGDSYELEVQARDGGHLSDTAKVS' A
#
# COMPACT_ATOMS: atom_id res chain seq x y z
N ILE A 1 -32.92 -6.17 6.41
CA ILE A 1 -32.04 -5.02 6.72
C ILE A 1 -30.84 -5.20 5.82
N THR A 2 -30.77 -4.44 4.73
CA THR A 2 -29.72 -4.57 3.71
C THR A 2 -28.86 -3.33 3.83
N ALA A 3 -27.66 -3.46 4.40
CA ALA A 3 -26.69 -2.39 4.39
C ALA A 3 -26.15 -2.29 2.96
N THR A 4 -26.67 -1.33 2.21
CA THR A 4 -26.05 -0.88 0.96
C THR A 4 -25.09 0.20 1.39
N ASP A 5 -23.81 -0.14 1.51
CA ASP A 5 -22.75 0.80 1.85
C ASP A 5 -22.57 1.71 0.63
N ALA A 6 -23.32 2.82 0.63
CA ALA A 6 -23.40 3.79 -0.44
C ALA A 6 -22.29 4.85 -0.30
N ASP A 7 -21.06 4.40 -0.06
CA ASP A 7 -19.86 5.23 -0.15
C ASP A 7 -19.22 5.16 -1.56
N GLU A 8 -20.01 4.74 -2.55
CA GLU A 8 -19.65 4.53 -3.96
C GLU A 8 -19.46 5.84 -4.77
N GLY A 9 -19.17 6.97 -4.12
CA GLY A 9 -18.92 8.20 -4.83
C GLY A 9 -18.43 9.33 -3.93
N GLN A 10 -17.15 9.67 -4.07
CA GLN A 10 -16.46 10.86 -3.51
C GLN A 10 -15.75 10.75 -2.14
N ASN A 11 -15.47 9.56 -1.60
CA ASN A 11 -14.64 9.47 -0.39
C ASN A 11 -13.14 9.52 -0.71
N GLY A 12 -12.68 10.69 -1.15
CA GLY A 12 -11.27 11.09 -1.27
C GLY A 12 -10.47 10.32 -2.31
N LEU A 13 -9.80 11.00 -3.24
CA LEU A 13 -8.67 10.38 -3.95
C LEU A 13 -7.58 10.06 -2.92
N VAL A 14 -7.67 8.88 -2.30
CA VAL A 14 -6.66 8.38 -1.37
C VAL A 14 -5.47 7.96 -2.22
N LYS A 15 -4.34 8.62 -2.00
CA LYS A 15 -3.08 8.25 -2.63
C LYS A 15 -2.27 7.39 -1.68
N TYR A 16 -1.83 6.25 -2.17
CA TYR A 16 -0.98 5.33 -1.43
C TYR A 16 0.48 5.52 -1.83
N THR A 17 1.37 5.61 -0.84
CA THR A 17 2.82 5.74 -1.04
C THR A 17 3.59 4.88 -0.05
N PHE A 18 4.80 4.45 -0.40
CA PHE A 18 5.70 3.85 0.58
C PHE A 18 6.30 4.96 1.45
N ASN A 19 5.98 4.96 2.75
CA ASN A 19 6.57 5.86 3.73
C ASN A 19 7.95 5.36 4.20
N LYS A 20 8.10 4.04 4.33
CA LYS A 20 9.38 3.36 4.54
C LYS A 20 9.44 2.09 3.71
N ILE A 21 10.54 1.91 3.01
CA ILE A 21 10.83 0.71 2.24
C ILE A 21 12.35 0.55 2.14
N THR A 22 12.82 -0.69 2.26
CA THR A 22 14.25 -0.99 2.07
C THR A 22 14.62 -0.99 0.58
N ASP A 23 15.88 -0.70 0.24
CA ASP A 23 16.37 -0.70 -1.15
C ASP A 23 16.18 -2.04 -1.89
N LYS A 24 16.16 -3.16 -1.15
CA LYS A 24 15.85 -4.47 -1.73
C LYS A 24 14.36 -4.59 -2.02
N ALA A 25 13.53 -4.25 -1.05
CA ALA A 25 12.09 -4.36 -1.16
C ALA A 25 11.53 -3.41 -2.24
N SER A 26 12.10 -2.21 -2.43
CA SER A 26 11.68 -1.27 -3.48
C SER A 26 11.92 -1.77 -4.90
N LYS A 27 12.80 -2.77 -5.07
CA LYS A 27 13.04 -3.45 -6.35
C LYS A 27 12.19 -4.71 -6.52
N ILE A 28 11.52 -5.16 -5.46
CA ILE A 28 10.70 -6.37 -5.44
C ILE A 28 9.22 -6.05 -5.46
N PHE A 29 8.80 -5.03 -4.73
CA PHE A 29 7.40 -4.66 -4.55
C PHE A 29 7.06 -3.38 -5.30
N HIS A 30 5.87 -3.39 -5.87
CA HIS A 30 5.21 -2.24 -6.48
C HIS A 30 3.92 -1.96 -5.72
N LEU A 31 3.64 -0.67 -5.48
CA LEU A 31 2.40 -0.20 -4.86
C LEU A 31 1.61 0.58 -5.91
N ASP A 32 0.40 0.12 -6.19
CA ASP A 32 -0.58 0.87 -6.97
C ASP A 32 -1.05 2.06 -6.12
N SER A 33 -0.66 3.27 -6.52
CA SER A 33 -0.96 4.49 -5.75
C SER A 33 -2.43 4.86 -5.73
N GLU A 34 -3.25 4.31 -6.61
CA GLU A 34 -4.70 4.59 -6.70
C GLU A 34 -5.52 3.52 -5.98
N LYS A 35 -5.09 2.26 -6.03
CA LYS A 35 -5.82 1.12 -5.43
C LYS A 35 -5.26 0.67 -4.08
N GLY A 36 -4.05 1.09 -3.73
CA GLY A 36 -3.34 0.62 -2.54
C GLY A 36 -2.87 -0.84 -2.63
N ALA A 37 -2.88 -1.43 -3.82
CA ALA A 37 -2.50 -2.82 -4.02
C ALA A 37 -0.97 -2.98 -4.07
N ILE A 38 -0.42 -3.87 -3.23
CA ILE A 38 1.00 -4.24 -3.25
C ILE A 38 1.18 -5.51 -4.08
N THR A 39 2.03 -5.45 -5.10
CA THR A 39 2.35 -6.59 -5.98
C THR A 39 3.84 -6.83 -6.05
N ALA A 40 4.26 -8.09 -6.08
CA ALA A 40 5.66 -8.44 -6.36
C ALA A 40 5.91 -8.41 -7.87
N ILE A 41 6.88 -7.59 -8.32
CA ILE A 41 7.27 -7.45 -9.74
C ILE A 41 8.36 -8.43 -10.17
N ARG A 42 8.90 -9.21 -9.23
CA ARG A 42 9.87 -10.29 -9.45
C ARG A 42 9.54 -11.45 -8.52
N SER A 43 10.02 -12.63 -8.89
CA SER A 43 9.96 -13.81 -8.02
C SER A 43 10.66 -13.50 -6.70
N LEU A 44 9.95 -13.75 -5.59
CA LEU A 44 10.56 -13.80 -4.27
C LEU A 44 11.24 -15.16 -4.14
N ASP A 45 12.54 -15.19 -4.40
CA ASP A 45 13.36 -16.33 -3.99
C ASP A 45 13.60 -16.22 -2.49
N PHE A 46 13.19 -17.26 -1.77
CA PHE A 46 13.24 -17.33 -0.30
C PHE A 46 14.69 -17.19 0.24
N GLU A 47 15.69 -17.43 -0.62
CA GLU A 47 17.11 -17.32 -0.28
C GLU A 47 17.63 -15.85 -0.25
N GLU A 48 16.85 -14.87 -0.72
CA GLU A 48 17.32 -13.49 -0.89
C GLU A 48 17.03 -12.55 0.30
N GLY A 49 16.19 -13.00 1.25
CA GLY A 49 15.93 -12.34 2.52
C GLY A 49 14.75 -12.95 3.29
N ASP A 50 14.95 -13.22 4.58
CA ASP A 50 13.96 -13.87 5.45
C ASP A 50 12.72 -13.01 5.78
N SER A 51 12.79 -11.68 5.60
CA SER A 51 11.66 -10.76 5.82
C SER A 51 11.86 -9.42 5.11
N TYR A 52 10.76 -8.77 4.73
CA TYR A 52 10.75 -7.43 4.14
C TYR A 52 9.81 -6.54 4.94
N GLU A 53 10.33 -5.43 5.48
CA GLU A 53 9.52 -4.43 6.15
C GLU A 53 9.14 -3.31 5.17
N LEU A 54 7.83 -3.11 5.01
CA LEU A 54 7.22 -2.07 4.20
C LEU A 54 6.30 -1.23 5.10
N GLU A 55 6.31 0.07 4.93
CA GLU A 55 5.36 0.97 5.57
C GLU A 55 4.66 1.76 4.46
N VAL A 56 3.33 1.60 4.38
CA VAL A 56 2.50 2.26 3.37
C VAL A 56 1.70 3.35 4.05
N GLN A 57 1.69 4.54 3.46
CA GLN A 57 0.86 5.66 3.87
C GLN A 57 -0.28 5.84 2.87
N ALA A 58 -1.50 5.98 3.40
CA ALA A 58 -2.69 6.35 2.66
C ALA A 58 -3.00 7.82 2.98
N ARG A 59 -3.03 8.70 1.98
CA ARG A 59 -3.29 10.13 2.16
C ARG A 59 -4.53 10.55 1.39
N ASP A 60 -5.52 11.11 2.09
CA ASP A 60 -6.71 11.69 1.44
C ASP A 60 -6.44 13.12 0.94
N GLY A 61 -7.32 13.60 0.05
CA GLY A 61 -7.26 14.97 -0.48
C GLY A 61 -7.50 16.07 0.56
N GLY A 62 -7.93 15.71 1.78
CA GLY A 62 -8.18 16.58 2.92
C GLY A 62 -7.01 16.68 3.91
N HIS A 63 -5.81 16.23 3.53
CA HIS A 63 -4.59 16.24 4.35
C HIS A 63 -4.56 15.22 5.51
N LEU A 64 -5.53 14.33 5.63
CA LEU A 64 -5.43 13.23 6.58
C LEU A 64 -4.57 12.12 5.96
N SER A 65 -3.68 11.55 6.77
CA SER A 65 -2.85 10.42 6.38
C SER A 65 -2.89 9.34 7.44
N ASP A 66 -3.14 8.10 7.02
CA ASP A 66 -3.01 6.92 7.86
C ASP A 66 -1.83 6.06 7.38
N THR A 67 -1.21 5.30 8.28
CA THR A 67 0.00 4.52 7.96
C THR A 67 -0.12 3.09 8.46
N ALA A 68 0.19 2.12 7.59
CA ALA A 68 0.14 0.70 7.88
C ALA A 68 1.51 0.04 7.67
N LYS A 69 1.89 -0.83 8.60
CA LYS A 69 3.12 -1.64 8.53
C LYS A 69 2.79 -3.02 7.95
N VAL A 70 3.59 -3.45 6.97
CA VAL A 70 3.55 -4.79 6.37
C VAL A 70 4.92 -5.43 6.61
N SER A 71 4.93 -6.62 7.21
CA SER A 71 6.14 -7.37 7.59
C SER A 71 5.98 -8.84 7.27
#